data_AF-A1RY53-F1
#
_entry.id   AF-A1RY53-F1
#
_cell.length_a   1.000
_cell.length_b   1.000
_cell.length_c   1.000
_cell.angle_alpha   90.00
_cell.angle_beta   90.00
_cell.angle_gamma   90.00
#
_symmetry.space_group_name_H-M   'P 1'
#
loop_
_entity.id
_entity.type
_entity.pdbx_description
1 polymer ?
#
loop_
_entity_poly.entity_id
_entity_poly.type
_entity_poly.pdbx_seq_one_letter_code
_entity_poly.pdbx_strand_id
1 'polypeptide(L)'
;MAREVCPGLYKDQRGKFYCRYAGGAEVDPAFMPCLLEYWECPYYQQAKKAEEAKPKAEEVVVPVEAKPPETPRETAAVAPAPPVAAEEHASLVSEAEALIERAGELARIWEEYDRAAREVVERWEDVRERISRELAGVDATITAYVDELERLEKMRESGVIGEEEYGELKASLERRLAEKNKEREELSRVLADLDRVVLPHFKRVKVAEVKPEIAKLKVALAKLEERFKSGGISEEVYEKLRSELEERIKRLEKIKEEVE
;
A
#
# COMPACT_ATOMS: atom_id res chain seq x y z
N MET A 1 1.29 20.59 -30.23
CA MET A 1 1.62 19.15 -30.22
C MET A 1 3.11 19.02 -30.49
N ALA A 2 3.90 18.54 -29.53
CA ALA A 2 5.25 18.07 -29.82
C ALA A 2 5.17 16.79 -30.67
N ARG A 3 6.19 16.48 -31.47
CA ARG A 3 6.27 15.18 -32.15
C ARG A 3 6.82 14.17 -31.16
N GLU A 4 6.09 13.12 -30.83
CA GLU A 4 6.54 12.09 -29.87
C GLU A 4 7.86 11.40 -30.30
N VAL A 5 8.18 11.43 -31.60
CA VAL A 5 9.39 10.83 -32.18
C VAL A 5 10.43 11.88 -32.55
N CYS A 6 11.69 11.62 -32.18
CA CYS A 6 12.84 12.46 -32.50
C CYS A 6 12.93 12.81 -34.01
N PRO A 7 13.00 14.10 -34.40
CA PRO A 7 13.06 14.51 -35.81
C PRO A 7 14.37 14.11 -36.52
N GLY A 8 15.38 13.67 -35.78
CA GLY A 8 16.64 13.14 -36.33
C GLY A 8 16.66 11.62 -36.50
N LEU A 9 15.62 10.90 -36.07
CA LEU A 9 15.56 9.44 -36.20
C LEU A 9 14.97 9.05 -37.57
N TYR A 10 15.65 8.18 -38.29
CA TYR A 10 15.14 7.58 -39.52
C TYR A 10 15.39 6.07 -39.56
N LYS A 11 14.65 5.36 -40.41
CA LYS A 11 14.70 3.90 -40.55
C LYS A 11 15.20 3.56 -41.95
N ASP A 12 16.23 2.74 -42.05
CA ASP A 12 16.77 2.26 -43.33
C ASP A 12 15.88 1.15 -43.93
N GLN A 13 16.07 0.86 -45.23
CA GLN A 13 15.40 -0.21 -45.97
C GLN A 13 15.53 -1.60 -45.29
N ARG A 14 16.58 -1.82 -44.49
CA ARG A 14 16.79 -3.05 -43.71
C ARG A 14 16.14 -3.04 -42.32
N GLY A 15 15.36 -2.02 -41.99
CA GLY A 15 14.58 -1.94 -40.76
C GLY A 15 15.33 -1.45 -39.50
N LYS A 16 16.64 -1.20 -39.60
CA LYS A 16 17.46 -0.59 -38.54
C LYS A 16 17.18 0.91 -38.41
N PHE A 17 17.31 1.45 -37.19
CA PHE A 17 17.16 2.87 -36.89
C PHE A 17 18.52 3.59 -36.89
N TYR A 18 18.55 4.84 -37.32
CA TYR A 18 19.76 5.67 -37.42
C TYR A 18 19.51 7.09 -36.93
N CYS A 19 20.49 7.69 -36.25
CA CYS A 19 20.40 9.04 -35.69
C CYS A 19 21.21 10.05 -36.53
N ARG A 20 20.50 11.00 -37.15
CA ARG A 20 21.08 12.11 -37.93
C ARG A 20 21.96 13.04 -37.09
N TYR A 21 21.66 13.21 -35.80
CA TYR A 21 22.42 14.06 -34.88
C TYR A 21 23.67 13.39 -34.31
N ALA A 22 23.76 12.05 -34.36
CA ALA A 22 24.93 11.27 -33.99
C ALA A 22 25.71 10.79 -35.23
N GLY A 23 25.82 11.64 -36.26
CA GLY A 23 26.62 11.37 -37.46
C GLY A 23 26.14 10.21 -38.35
N GLY A 24 24.90 9.74 -38.19
CA GLY A 24 24.40 8.56 -38.89
C GLY A 24 24.74 7.23 -38.19
N ALA A 25 25.07 7.25 -36.90
CA ALA A 25 25.23 6.03 -36.10
C ALA A 25 23.94 5.20 -36.02
N GLU A 26 24.09 3.88 -35.96
CA GLU A 26 22.97 2.96 -35.73
C GLU A 26 22.44 3.10 -34.29
N VAL A 27 21.13 3.04 -34.13
CA VAL A 27 20.43 3.22 -32.85
C VAL A 27 19.72 1.93 -32.48
N ASP A 28 20.09 1.36 -31.33
CA ASP A 28 19.31 0.32 -30.66
C ASP A 28 18.26 0.96 -29.75
N PRO A 29 16.95 0.74 -29.99
CA PRO A 29 15.87 1.23 -29.13
C PRO A 29 15.96 0.81 -27.65
N ALA A 30 16.61 -0.31 -27.34
CA ALA A 30 16.74 -0.79 -25.96
C ALA A 30 17.85 -0.09 -25.15
N PHE A 31 18.80 0.57 -25.82
CA PHE A 31 20.01 1.11 -25.18
C PHE A 31 20.22 2.63 -25.36
N MET A 32 19.42 3.32 -26.18
CA MET A 32 19.45 4.80 -26.27
C MET A 32 18.09 5.43 -25.95
N PRO A 33 17.98 6.31 -24.93
CA PRO A 33 16.71 6.87 -24.46
C PRO A 33 16.07 7.91 -25.41
N CYS A 34 16.66 8.17 -26.57
CA CYS A 34 16.15 9.12 -27.58
C CYS A 34 14.81 8.72 -28.22
N LEU A 35 14.28 7.54 -27.88
CA LEU A 35 12.95 7.04 -28.26
C LEU A 35 11.90 7.15 -27.14
N LEU A 36 12.30 7.54 -25.92
CA LEU A 36 11.40 7.82 -24.81
C LEU A 36 11.16 9.34 -24.72
N GLU A 37 12.23 10.12 -24.51
CA GLU A 37 12.15 11.58 -24.36
C GLU A 37 13.24 12.26 -25.20
N TYR A 38 12.95 12.51 -26.48
CA TYR A 38 13.96 13.02 -27.42
C TYR A 38 14.47 14.43 -27.09
N TRP A 39 13.69 15.23 -26.34
CA TRP A 39 14.09 16.57 -25.88
C TRP A 39 15.23 16.53 -24.85
N GLU A 40 15.38 15.43 -24.09
CA GLU A 40 16.50 15.22 -23.17
C GLU A 40 17.77 14.70 -23.86
N CYS A 41 17.67 14.22 -25.10
CA CYS A 41 18.80 13.59 -25.78
C CYS A 41 19.97 14.58 -25.98
N PRO A 42 21.19 14.30 -25.48
CA PRO A 42 22.29 15.25 -25.53
C PRO A 42 22.72 15.59 -26.97
N TYR A 43 22.64 14.63 -27.91
CA TYR A 43 22.90 14.88 -29.32
C TYR A 43 21.85 15.81 -29.96
N TYR A 44 20.57 15.66 -29.59
CA TYR A 44 19.51 16.55 -30.03
C TYR A 44 19.73 17.96 -29.48
N GLN A 45 19.99 18.11 -28.17
CA GLN A 45 20.26 19.41 -27.55
C GLN A 45 21.51 20.10 -28.11
N GLN A 46 22.58 19.34 -28.41
CA GLN A 46 23.77 19.88 -29.07
C GLN A 46 23.47 20.35 -30.49
N ALA A 47 22.70 19.58 -31.27
CA ALA A 47 22.28 19.99 -32.60
C ALA A 47 21.37 21.22 -32.57
N LYS A 48 20.41 21.28 -31.64
CA LYS A 48 19.52 22.43 -31.42
C LYS A 48 20.33 23.69 -31.09
N LYS A 49 21.27 23.58 -30.16
CA LYS A 49 22.23 24.66 -29.82
C LYS A 49 23.13 25.03 -31.00
N ALA A 50 23.49 24.10 -31.88
CA ALA A 50 24.29 24.38 -33.07
C ALA A 50 23.47 24.96 -34.25
N GLU A 51 22.15 24.80 -34.28
CA GLU A 51 21.26 25.54 -35.18
C GLU A 51 21.03 26.96 -34.65
N GLU A 52 20.86 27.12 -33.34
CA GLU A 52 20.65 28.42 -32.68
C GLU A 52 21.94 29.26 -32.58
N ALA A 53 23.11 28.62 -32.48
CA ALA A 53 24.43 29.26 -32.44
C ALA A 53 25.13 29.32 -33.82
N LYS A 54 24.41 29.12 -34.93
CA LYS A 54 24.89 29.49 -36.26
C LYS A 54 24.58 30.96 -36.53
N PRO A 55 25.57 31.88 -36.44
CA PRO A 55 25.41 33.18 -37.09
C PRO A 55 25.19 32.97 -38.60
N LYS A 56 24.57 33.94 -39.26
CA LYS A 56 24.62 34.01 -40.73
C LYS A 56 26.10 34.11 -41.13
N ALA A 57 26.64 33.04 -41.72
CA ALA A 57 27.97 33.07 -42.28
C ALA A 57 27.99 34.06 -43.45
N GLU A 58 28.94 34.99 -43.44
CA GLU A 58 29.13 35.96 -44.51
C GLU A 58 29.69 35.25 -45.75
N GLU A 59 29.01 35.39 -46.89
CA GLU A 59 29.61 34.98 -48.17
C GLU A 59 30.68 36.00 -48.57
N VAL A 60 31.95 35.57 -48.53
CA VAL A 60 33.08 36.40 -48.93
C VAL A 60 33.00 36.69 -50.43
N VAL A 61 32.91 37.98 -50.77
CA VAL A 61 32.72 38.46 -52.14
C VAL A 61 33.92 38.12 -53.02
N VAL A 62 33.67 37.36 -54.10
CA VAL A 62 34.53 37.32 -55.30
C VAL A 62 33.77 38.03 -56.43
N PRO A 63 34.28 39.16 -56.97
CA PRO A 63 33.50 39.98 -57.89
C PRO A 63 33.53 39.43 -59.32
N VAL A 64 32.35 39.11 -59.86
CA VAL A 64 32.11 38.95 -61.31
C VAL A 64 30.80 39.66 -61.66
N GLU A 65 30.84 40.54 -62.67
CA GLU A 65 29.65 41.23 -63.18
C GLU A 65 28.77 40.29 -64.03
N ALA A 66 27.45 40.31 -63.85
CA ALA A 66 26.52 40.79 -64.89
C ALA A 66 25.02 40.54 -64.61
N LYS A 67 24.26 41.66 -64.61
CA LYS A 67 22.82 41.82 -64.93
C LYS A 67 21.71 41.35 -63.92
N PRO A 68 20.52 42.00 -63.95
CA PRO A 68 19.37 41.78 -63.05
C PRO A 68 18.13 41.23 -63.82
N PRO A 69 16.85 41.28 -63.34
CA PRO A 69 16.26 41.67 -62.04
C PRO A 69 15.51 40.46 -61.38
N GLU A 70 14.40 40.45 -60.61
CA GLU A 70 13.25 41.36 -60.35
C GLU A 70 12.55 41.14 -58.97
N THR A 71 12.14 42.26 -58.34
CA THR A 71 10.88 42.52 -57.59
C THR A 71 10.49 41.60 -56.38
N PRO A 72 9.42 41.86 -55.57
CA PRO A 72 9.66 42.33 -54.19
C PRO A 72 8.74 41.73 -53.08
N ARG A 73 8.84 42.31 -51.86
CA ARG A 73 8.00 42.08 -50.65
C ARG A 73 8.23 40.72 -49.93
N GLU A 74 7.84 40.54 -48.66
CA GLU A 74 7.03 41.40 -47.78
C GLU A 74 7.57 41.43 -46.32
N THR A 75 7.39 42.55 -45.61
CA THR A 75 7.79 42.71 -44.21
C THR A 75 6.73 42.14 -43.26
N ALA A 76 6.91 40.89 -42.83
CA ALA A 76 6.12 40.31 -41.74
C ALA A 76 6.70 40.72 -40.37
N ALA A 77 5.90 41.39 -39.54
CA ALA A 77 6.30 41.76 -38.18
C ALA A 77 6.34 40.53 -37.26
N VAL A 78 7.34 40.46 -36.38
CA VAL A 78 7.43 39.40 -35.36
C VAL A 78 6.44 39.70 -34.24
N ALA A 79 5.35 38.94 -34.17
CA ALA A 79 4.49 38.94 -32.99
C ALA A 79 5.20 38.24 -31.82
N PRO A 80 5.13 38.78 -30.58
CA PRO A 80 5.64 38.08 -29.41
C PRO A 80 4.80 36.83 -29.11
N ALA A 81 5.44 35.78 -28.59
CA ALA A 81 4.74 34.59 -28.11
C ALA A 81 3.84 34.95 -26.89
N PRO A 82 2.65 34.33 -26.75
CA PRO A 82 1.67 34.75 -25.76
C PRO A 82 2.05 34.34 -24.33
N PRO A 83 1.72 35.15 -23.30
CA PRO A 83 2.03 34.85 -21.89
C PRO A 83 1.30 33.62 -21.35
N VAL A 84 0.15 33.27 -21.95
CA VAL A 84 -0.77 32.20 -21.52
C VAL A 84 -0.06 30.88 -21.23
N ALA A 85 0.92 30.48 -22.06
CA ALA A 85 1.63 29.21 -21.86
C ALA A 85 2.55 29.19 -20.61
N ALA A 86 2.98 30.36 -20.11
CA ALA A 86 3.70 30.47 -18.85
C ALA A 86 2.75 30.50 -17.64
N GLU A 87 1.56 31.09 -17.82
CA GLU A 87 0.49 31.12 -16.81
C GLU A 87 -0.10 29.71 -16.58
N GLU A 88 -0.34 28.95 -17.66
CA GLU A 88 -0.74 27.53 -17.60
C GLU A 88 0.30 26.67 -16.86
N HIS A 89 1.59 26.82 -17.17
CA HIS A 89 2.67 26.10 -16.49
C HIS A 89 2.73 26.46 -14.99
N ALA A 90 2.64 27.75 -14.64
CA ALA A 90 2.65 28.19 -13.24
C ALA A 90 1.44 27.66 -12.46
N SER A 91 0.25 27.61 -13.09
CA SER A 91 -0.95 27.03 -12.51
C SER A 91 -0.79 25.53 -12.22
N LEU A 92 -0.24 24.76 -13.17
CA LEU A 92 -0.02 23.31 -13.01
C LEU A 92 1.02 23.00 -11.92
N VAL A 93 2.08 23.80 -11.80
CA VAL A 93 3.06 23.66 -10.72
C VAL A 93 2.40 23.92 -9.37
N SER A 94 1.63 25.02 -9.23
CA SER A 94 0.94 25.34 -7.97
C SER A 94 -0.11 24.30 -7.57
N GLU A 95 -0.84 23.73 -8.54
CA GLU A 95 -1.78 22.64 -8.29
C GLU A 95 -1.08 21.34 -7.85
N ALA A 96 0.08 21.03 -8.45
CA ALA A 96 0.91 19.89 -8.04
C ALA A 96 1.54 20.09 -6.65
N GLU A 97 2.02 21.29 -6.32
CA GLU A 97 2.56 21.64 -4.99
C GLU A 97 1.47 21.47 -3.91
N ALA A 98 0.28 22.03 -4.13
CA ALA A 98 -0.86 21.88 -3.21
C ALA A 98 -1.30 20.41 -3.04
N LEU A 99 -1.20 19.60 -4.09
CA LEU A 99 -1.48 18.16 -4.02
C LEU A 99 -0.39 17.40 -3.23
N ILE A 100 0.88 17.79 -3.35
CA ILE A 100 2.01 17.22 -2.59
C ILE A 100 1.87 17.55 -1.09
N GLU A 101 1.57 18.80 -0.74
CA GLU A 101 1.32 19.19 0.66
C GLU A 101 0.19 18.36 1.26
N ARG A 102 -0.95 18.25 0.56
CA ARG A 102 -2.11 17.48 1.00
C ARG A 102 -1.84 15.97 1.08
N ALA A 103 -0.98 15.43 0.23
CA ALA A 103 -0.51 14.05 0.36
C ALA A 103 0.34 13.85 1.62
N GLY A 104 1.16 14.84 2.00
CA GLY A 104 1.89 14.88 3.26
C GLY A 104 0.98 14.94 4.49
N GLU A 105 -0.08 15.75 4.45
CA GLU A 105 -1.11 15.78 5.51
C GLU A 105 -1.78 14.41 5.68
N LEU A 106 -2.19 13.78 4.57
CA LEU A 106 -2.80 12.45 4.59
C LEU A 106 -1.86 11.37 5.14
N ALA A 107 -0.57 11.42 4.82
CA ALA A 107 0.43 10.53 5.39
C ALA A 107 0.55 10.71 6.92
N ARG A 108 0.59 11.96 7.42
CA ARG A 108 0.66 12.25 8.86
C ARG A 108 -0.58 11.75 9.61
N ILE A 109 -1.76 12.00 9.05
CA ILE A 109 -3.05 11.51 9.60
C ILE A 109 -3.08 9.97 9.61
N TRP A 110 -2.50 9.31 8.60
CA TRP A 110 -2.38 7.86 8.57
C TRP A 110 -1.43 7.30 9.63
N GLU A 111 -0.29 7.95 9.89
CA GLU A 111 0.63 7.56 10.98
C GLU A 111 0.01 7.75 12.38
N GLU A 112 -0.75 8.83 12.58
CA GLU A 112 -1.53 9.06 13.80
C GLU A 112 -2.61 7.96 13.97
N TYR A 113 -3.30 7.61 12.89
CA TYR A 113 -4.31 6.56 12.87
C TYR A 113 -3.73 5.16 13.13
N ASP A 114 -2.62 4.75 12.47
CA ASP A 114 -2.04 3.41 12.66
C ASP A 114 -1.53 3.22 14.09
N ARG A 115 -0.92 4.27 14.68
CA ARG A 115 -0.49 4.28 16.09
C ARG A 115 -1.69 4.14 17.04
N ALA A 116 -2.72 4.96 16.87
CA ALA A 116 -3.92 4.90 17.71
C ALA A 116 -4.66 3.55 17.55
N ALA A 117 -4.72 3.01 16.33
CA ALA A 117 -5.32 1.71 16.06
C ALA A 117 -4.55 0.56 16.73
N ARG A 118 -3.20 0.61 16.76
CA ARG A 118 -2.37 -0.34 17.52
C ARG A 118 -2.66 -0.31 19.02
N GLU A 119 -2.66 0.88 19.63
CA GLU A 119 -2.98 1.02 21.06
C GLU A 119 -4.40 0.54 21.41
N VAL A 120 -5.37 0.77 20.52
CA VAL A 120 -6.75 0.29 20.71
C VAL A 120 -6.83 -1.23 20.55
N VAL A 121 -6.08 -1.82 19.61
CA VAL A 121 -6.02 -3.28 19.39
C VAL A 121 -5.35 -4.00 20.56
N GLU A 122 -4.22 -3.51 21.07
CA GLU A 122 -3.52 -4.07 22.23
C GLU A 122 -4.42 -4.07 23.48
N ARG A 123 -5.02 -2.91 23.79
CA ARG A 123 -5.98 -2.79 24.91
C ARG A 123 -7.26 -3.61 24.70
N TRP A 124 -7.66 -3.84 23.46
CA TRP A 124 -8.80 -4.70 23.12
C TRP A 124 -8.48 -6.17 23.39
N GLU A 125 -7.32 -6.67 22.96
CA GLU A 125 -6.87 -8.04 23.23
C GLU A 125 -6.86 -8.31 24.76
N ASP A 126 -6.29 -7.39 25.55
CA ASP A 126 -6.30 -7.41 27.03
C ASP A 126 -7.72 -7.44 27.63
N VAL A 127 -8.58 -6.49 27.25
CA VAL A 127 -9.93 -6.34 27.82
C VAL A 127 -10.82 -7.53 27.43
N ARG A 128 -10.68 -8.01 26.19
CA ARG A 128 -11.39 -9.18 25.67
C ARG A 128 -11.01 -10.45 26.42
N GLU A 129 -9.72 -10.67 26.70
CA GLU A 129 -9.28 -11.82 27.50
C GLU A 129 -9.84 -11.74 28.93
N ARG A 130 -9.80 -10.55 29.55
CA ARG A 130 -10.37 -10.32 30.89
C ARG A 130 -11.87 -10.58 30.95
N ILE A 131 -12.67 -10.01 30.03
CA ILE A 131 -14.13 -10.26 30.00
C ILE A 131 -14.42 -11.74 29.77
N SER A 132 -13.63 -12.42 28.92
CA SER A 132 -13.77 -13.87 28.69
C SER A 132 -13.50 -14.69 29.96
N ARG A 133 -12.52 -14.28 30.79
CA ARG A 133 -12.24 -14.91 32.09
C ARG A 133 -13.34 -14.66 33.12
N GLU A 134 -13.85 -13.43 33.22
CA GLU A 134 -14.98 -13.13 34.11
C GLU A 134 -16.25 -13.90 33.69
N LEU A 135 -16.57 -13.96 32.39
CA LEU A 135 -17.69 -14.75 31.86
C LEU A 135 -17.58 -16.23 32.24
N ALA A 136 -16.39 -16.84 32.12
CA ALA A 136 -16.18 -18.22 32.54
C ALA A 136 -16.37 -18.43 34.06
N GLY A 137 -16.00 -17.45 34.89
CA GLY A 137 -16.26 -17.48 36.33
C GLY A 137 -17.74 -17.32 36.69
N VAL A 138 -18.46 -16.46 35.97
CA VAL A 138 -19.92 -16.27 36.12
C VAL A 138 -20.67 -17.53 35.65
N ASP A 139 -20.30 -18.14 34.53
CA ASP A 139 -20.90 -19.38 34.02
C ASP A 139 -20.69 -20.56 34.99
N ALA A 140 -19.50 -20.68 35.58
CA ALA A 140 -19.23 -21.67 36.63
C ALA A 140 -20.08 -21.42 37.90
N THR A 141 -20.30 -20.16 38.27
CA THR A 141 -21.15 -19.79 39.41
C THR A 141 -22.63 -20.07 39.13
N ILE A 142 -23.11 -19.79 37.91
CA ILE A 142 -24.46 -20.12 37.45
C ILE A 142 -24.68 -21.64 37.50
N THR A 143 -23.73 -22.43 36.99
CA THR A 143 -23.78 -23.89 37.04
C THR A 143 -23.86 -24.39 38.49
N ALA A 144 -23.03 -23.86 39.39
CA ALA A 144 -23.06 -24.23 40.80
C ALA A 144 -24.41 -23.92 41.50
N TYR A 145 -25.11 -22.84 41.11
CA TYR A 145 -26.46 -22.55 41.63
C TYR A 145 -27.54 -23.46 41.02
N VAL A 146 -27.41 -23.89 39.76
CA VAL A 146 -28.32 -24.88 39.15
C VAL A 146 -28.14 -26.25 39.80
N ASP A 147 -26.90 -26.70 39.98
CA ASP A 147 -26.55 -27.94 40.68
C ASP A 147 -27.12 -27.96 42.11
N GLU A 148 -27.07 -26.83 42.81
CA GLU A 148 -27.57 -26.72 44.20
C GLU A 148 -29.11 -26.67 44.25
N LEU A 149 -29.78 -26.03 43.29
CA LEU A 149 -31.25 -26.12 43.14
C LEU A 149 -31.70 -27.57 42.91
N GLU A 150 -31.02 -28.30 42.03
CA GLU A 150 -31.27 -29.75 41.84
C GLU A 150 -31.06 -30.58 43.12
N ARG A 151 -30.08 -30.22 43.97
CA ARG A 151 -29.85 -30.89 45.25
C ARG A 151 -30.96 -30.59 46.25
N LEU A 152 -31.41 -29.34 46.36
CA LEU A 152 -32.53 -28.97 47.23
C LEU A 152 -33.82 -29.71 46.82
N GLU A 153 -34.08 -29.84 45.52
CA GLU A 153 -35.23 -30.62 45.03
C GLU A 153 -35.12 -32.10 45.45
N LYS A 154 -33.95 -32.73 45.29
CA LYS A 154 -33.71 -34.12 45.74
C LYS A 154 -33.78 -34.27 47.27
N MET A 155 -33.37 -33.25 48.03
CA MET A 155 -33.49 -33.23 49.50
C MET A 155 -34.95 -33.08 49.97
N ARG A 156 -35.76 -32.31 49.25
CA ARG A 156 -37.21 -32.23 49.46
C ARG A 156 -37.91 -33.56 49.13
N GLU A 157 -37.61 -34.15 47.97
CA GLU A 157 -38.17 -35.45 47.53
C GLU A 157 -37.86 -36.58 48.52
N SER A 158 -36.70 -36.55 49.16
CA SER A 158 -36.29 -37.51 50.19
C SER A 158 -36.76 -37.16 51.62
N GLY A 159 -37.50 -36.05 51.79
CA GLY A 159 -38.05 -35.63 53.08
C GLY A 159 -37.02 -35.13 54.09
N VAL A 160 -35.84 -34.69 53.62
CA VAL A 160 -34.73 -34.20 54.46
C VAL A 160 -34.93 -32.76 54.90
N ILE A 161 -35.72 -31.98 54.16
CA ILE A 161 -36.06 -30.57 54.45
C ILE A 161 -37.57 -30.34 54.36
N GLY A 162 -38.10 -29.38 55.11
CA GLY A 162 -39.51 -28.98 55.04
C GLY A 162 -39.84 -28.16 53.79
N GLU A 163 -41.12 -28.13 53.40
CA GLU A 163 -41.61 -27.31 52.27
C GLU A 163 -41.32 -25.80 52.46
N GLU A 164 -41.39 -25.31 53.70
CA GLU A 164 -41.16 -23.91 54.05
C GLU A 164 -39.67 -23.54 53.92
N GLU A 165 -38.77 -24.36 54.50
CA GLU A 165 -37.31 -24.23 54.37
C GLU A 165 -36.86 -24.35 52.90
N TYR A 166 -37.40 -25.31 52.16
CA TYR A 166 -37.18 -25.47 50.73
C TYR A 166 -37.60 -24.24 49.94
N GLY A 167 -38.77 -23.67 50.26
CA GLY A 167 -39.28 -22.44 49.62
C GLY A 167 -38.36 -21.23 49.83
N GLU A 168 -37.89 -21.00 51.06
CA GLU A 168 -36.96 -19.91 51.36
C GLU A 168 -35.60 -20.10 50.66
N LEU A 169 -35.03 -21.30 50.74
CA LEU A 169 -33.73 -21.62 50.12
C LEU A 169 -33.80 -21.52 48.59
N LYS A 170 -34.86 -22.04 47.97
CA LYS A 170 -35.08 -21.95 46.52
C LYS A 170 -35.24 -20.51 46.06
N ALA A 171 -36.09 -19.71 46.71
CA ALA A 171 -36.27 -18.29 46.36
C ALA A 171 -35.00 -17.44 46.58
N SER A 172 -34.11 -17.86 47.49
CA SER A 172 -32.79 -17.25 47.70
C SER A 172 -31.80 -17.59 46.58
N LEU A 173 -31.73 -18.87 46.16
CA LEU A 173 -30.90 -19.29 45.04
C LEU A 173 -31.39 -18.75 43.69
N GLU A 174 -32.69 -18.80 43.41
CA GLU A 174 -33.28 -18.25 42.18
C GLU A 174 -32.98 -16.75 42.00
N ARG A 175 -32.98 -15.98 43.09
CA ARG A 175 -32.60 -14.56 43.07
C ARG A 175 -31.13 -14.36 42.69
N ARG A 176 -30.21 -15.09 43.33
CA ARG A 176 -28.77 -15.05 43.02
C ARG A 176 -28.46 -15.55 41.60
N LEU A 177 -29.20 -16.55 41.14
CA LEU A 177 -29.14 -17.07 39.78
C LEU A 177 -29.60 -16.02 38.76
N ALA A 178 -30.69 -15.29 39.03
CA ALA A 178 -31.13 -14.17 38.20
C ALA A 178 -30.12 -13.01 38.17
N GLU A 179 -29.54 -12.66 39.33
CA GLU A 179 -28.46 -11.67 39.44
C GLU A 179 -27.24 -12.06 38.58
N LYS A 180 -26.78 -13.32 38.67
CA LYS A 180 -25.63 -13.79 37.86
C LYS A 180 -25.94 -13.94 36.37
N ASN A 181 -27.14 -14.36 35.98
CA ASN A 181 -27.53 -14.35 34.57
C ASN A 181 -27.57 -12.93 34.00
N LYS A 182 -27.98 -11.92 34.79
CA LYS A 182 -27.91 -10.53 34.38
C LYS A 182 -26.46 -10.04 34.20
N GLU A 183 -25.57 -10.32 35.15
CA GLU A 183 -24.13 -10.00 35.01
C GLU A 183 -23.54 -10.62 33.73
N ARG A 184 -23.87 -11.89 33.45
CA ARG A 184 -23.48 -12.63 32.25
C ARG A 184 -23.95 -11.94 30.97
N GLU A 185 -25.23 -11.55 30.90
CA GLU A 185 -25.79 -10.85 29.73
C GLU A 185 -25.12 -9.48 29.51
N GLU A 186 -24.85 -8.73 30.57
CA GLU A 186 -24.20 -7.43 30.49
C GLU A 186 -22.75 -7.56 29.99
N LEU A 187 -21.96 -8.49 30.55
CA LEU A 187 -20.61 -8.80 30.07
C LEU A 187 -20.58 -9.29 28.62
N SER A 188 -21.51 -10.20 28.25
CA SER A 188 -21.60 -10.74 26.89
C SER A 188 -21.93 -9.65 25.86
N ARG A 189 -22.82 -8.70 26.21
CA ARG A 189 -23.19 -7.58 25.37
C ARG A 189 -22.04 -6.59 25.19
N VAL A 190 -21.36 -6.23 26.28
CA VAL A 190 -20.20 -5.33 26.23
C VAL A 190 -19.07 -5.92 25.39
N LEU A 191 -18.81 -7.23 25.49
CA LEU A 191 -17.85 -7.92 24.64
C LEU A 191 -18.25 -7.87 23.15
N ALA A 192 -19.52 -8.16 22.83
CA ALA A 192 -20.00 -8.14 21.45
C ALA A 192 -19.95 -6.73 20.82
N ASP A 193 -20.29 -5.68 21.57
CA ASP A 193 -20.18 -4.30 21.11
C ASP A 193 -18.73 -3.83 20.97
N LEU A 194 -17.85 -4.26 21.88
CA LEU A 194 -16.42 -3.99 21.81
C LEU A 194 -15.78 -4.64 20.57
N ASP A 195 -16.00 -5.94 20.35
CA ASP A 195 -15.51 -6.67 19.17
C ASP A 195 -16.07 -6.04 17.88
N ARG A 196 -17.37 -5.67 17.85
CA ARG A 196 -18.01 -4.99 16.72
C ARG A 196 -17.35 -3.68 16.32
N VAL A 197 -16.82 -2.92 17.28
CA VAL A 197 -16.15 -1.63 17.02
C VAL A 197 -14.66 -1.81 16.70
N VAL A 198 -13.95 -2.73 17.37
CA VAL A 198 -12.48 -2.84 17.22
C VAL A 198 -12.05 -3.78 16.09
N LEU A 199 -12.82 -4.82 15.74
CA LEU A 199 -12.44 -5.79 14.69
C LEU A 199 -12.05 -5.15 13.33
N PRO A 200 -12.71 -4.09 12.83
CA PRO A 200 -12.28 -3.41 11.60
C PRO A 200 -10.88 -2.76 11.70
N HIS A 201 -10.49 -2.30 12.89
CA HIS A 201 -9.17 -1.72 13.15
C HIS A 201 -8.12 -2.82 13.34
N PHE A 202 -8.44 -3.88 14.09
CA PHE A 202 -7.62 -5.10 14.18
C PHE A 202 -7.29 -5.66 12.79
N LYS A 203 -8.32 -5.82 11.93
CA LYS A 203 -8.14 -6.33 10.56
C LYS A 203 -7.13 -5.48 9.78
N ARG A 204 -7.24 -4.15 9.82
CA ARG A 204 -6.32 -3.23 9.15
C ARG A 204 -4.89 -3.30 9.68
N VAL A 205 -4.72 -3.30 11.01
CA VAL A 205 -3.39 -3.38 11.65
C VAL A 205 -2.70 -4.70 11.32
N LYS A 206 -3.37 -5.84 11.49
CA LYS A 206 -2.79 -7.16 11.17
C LYS A 206 -2.48 -7.30 9.68
N VAL A 207 -3.32 -6.79 8.77
CA VAL A 207 -3.02 -6.76 7.32
C VAL A 207 -1.80 -5.89 7.01
N ALA A 208 -1.61 -4.76 7.70
CA ALA A 208 -0.45 -3.89 7.56
C ALA A 208 0.85 -4.50 8.14
N GLU A 209 0.76 -5.37 9.15
CA GLU A 209 1.89 -6.14 9.69
C GLU A 209 2.27 -7.34 8.81
N VAL A 210 1.27 -8.09 8.34
CA VAL A 210 1.45 -9.36 7.64
C VAL A 210 1.96 -9.17 6.21
N LYS A 211 1.48 -8.16 5.47
CA LYS A 211 1.92 -7.89 4.08
C LYS A 211 3.44 -7.63 3.93
N PRO A 212 4.08 -6.73 4.71
CA PRO A 212 5.53 -6.54 4.61
C PRO A 212 6.33 -7.73 5.13
N GLU A 213 5.82 -8.49 6.10
CA GLU A 213 6.52 -9.70 6.60
C GLU A 213 6.55 -10.82 5.55
N ILE A 214 5.43 -11.06 4.85
CA ILE A 214 5.38 -11.97 3.69
C ILE A 214 6.37 -11.51 2.60
N ALA A 215 6.45 -10.20 2.33
CA ALA A 215 7.39 -9.66 1.34
C ALA A 215 8.86 -9.90 1.74
N LYS A 216 9.24 -9.65 3.01
CA LYS A 216 10.59 -9.97 3.52
C LYS A 216 10.91 -11.46 3.38
N LEU A 217 9.98 -12.35 3.73
CA LEU A 217 10.19 -13.80 3.64
C LEU A 217 10.34 -14.27 2.19
N LYS A 218 9.59 -13.71 1.23
CA LYS A 218 9.76 -14.00 -0.20
C LYS A 218 11.11 -13.49 -0.74
N VAL A 219 11.60 -12.34 -0.27
CA VAL A 219 12.97 -11.86 -0.57
C VAL A 219 14.05 -12.75 0.08
N ALA A 220 13.80 -13.28 1.29
CA ALA A 220 14.72 -14.23 1.94
C ALA A 220 14.77 -15.57 1.19
N LEU A 221 13.62 -16.07 0.72
CA LEU A 221 13.51 -17.28 -0.10
C LEU A 221 14.27 -17.14 -1.44
N ALA A 222 14.10 -16.01 -2.14
CA ALA A 222 14.84 -15.73 -3.37
C ALA A 222 16.37 -15.69 -3.17
N LYS A 223 16.83 -15.12 -2.04
CA LYS A 223 18.26 -15.12 -1.66
C LYS A 223 18.78 -16.51 -1.24
N LEU A 224 17.92 -17.35 -0.68
CA LEU A 224 18.23 -18.74 -0.35
C LEU A 224 18.41 -19.57 -1.64
N GLU A 225 17.48 -19.41 -2.60
CA GLU A 225 17.60 -20.01 -3.94
C GLU A 225 18.87 -19.55 -4.68
N GLU A 226 19.18 -18.26 -4.66
CA GLU A 226 20.39 -17.70 -5.29
C GLU A 226 21.67 -18.34 -4.72
N ARG A 227 21.76 -18.45 -3.38
CA ARG A 227 22.90 -19.08 -2.70
C ARG A 227 23.01 -20.58 -2.94
N PHE A 228 21.89 -21.28 -3.13
CA PHE A 228 21.90 -22.68 -3.54
C PHE A 228 22.37 -22.85 -4.99
N LYS A 229 21.84 -22.03 -5.91
CA LYS A 229 22.27 -21.98 -7.32
C LYS A 229 23.74 -21.59 -7.49
N SER A 230 24.29 -20.80 -6.57
CA SER A 230 25.73 -20.46 -6.52
C SER A 230 26.60 -21.48 -5.76
N GLY A 231 26.06 -22.63 -5.36
CA GLY A 231 26.79 -23.69 -4.66
C GLY A 231 27.24 -23.34 -3.22
N GLY A 232 26.71 -22.27 -2.63
CA GLY A 232 27.12 -21.77 -1.31
C GLY A 232 26.43 -22.44 -0.11
N ILE A 233 25.48 -23.35 -0.36
CA ILE A 233 24.68 -24.07 0.64
C ILE A 233 24.46 -25.51 0.14
N SER A 234 24.54 -26.51 1.03
CA SER A 234 24.24 -27.91 0.68
C SER A 234 22.73 -28.15 0.54
N GLU A 235 22.35 -29.13 -0.29
CA GLU A 235 20.96 -29.47 -0.61
C GLU A 235 20.10 -29.71 0.64
N GLU A 236 20.59 -30.51 1.60
CA GLU A 236 19.92 -30.72 2.89
C GLU A 236 19.63 -29.45 3.69
N VAL A 237 20.51 -28.44 3.62
CA VAL A 237 20.35 -27.18 4.38
C VAL A 237 19.46 -26.22 3.61
N TYR A 238 19.54 -26.23 2.28
CA TYR A 238 18.61 -25.54 1.39
C TYR A 238 17.16 -26.03 1.60
N GLU A 239 16.89 -27.33 1.57
CA GLU A 239 15.53 -27.87 1.75
C GLU A 239 14.92 -27.58 3.13
N LYS A 240 15.72 -27.67 4.20
CA LYS A 240 15.26 -27.34 5.57
C LYS A 240 14.89 -25.87 5.69
N LEU A 241 15.80 -24.96 5.31
CA LEU A 241 15.52 -23.51 5.34
C LEU A 241 14.40 -23.10 4.39
N ARG A 242 14.26 -23.78 3.25
CA ARG A 242 13.20 -23.56 2.28
C ARG A 242 11.83 -23.94 2.86
N SER A 243 11.70 -25.13 3.44
CA SER A 243 10.41 -25.57 4.00
C SER A 243 10.00 -24.72 5.20
N GLU A 244 10.93 -24.33 6.09
CA GLU A 244 10.66 -23.39 7.19
C GLU A 244 10.13 -22.03 6.67
N LEU A 245 10.74 -21.47 5.62
CA LEU A 245 10.29 -20.21 5.00
C LEU A 245 8.94 -20.36 4.30
N GLU A 246 8.74 -21.41 3.50
CA GLU A 246 7.48 -21.68 2.79
C GLU A 246 6.32 -21.93 3.76
N GLU A 247 6.53 -22.69 4.85
CA GLU A 247 5.51 -22.85 5.90
C GLU A 247 5.21 -21.53 6.63
N ARG A 248 6.22 -20.67 6.86
CA ARG A 248 6.03 -19.39 7.55
C ARG A 248 5.29 -18.38 6.67
N ILE A 249 5.59 -18.36 5.37
CA ILE A 249 4.82 -17.62 4.35
C ILE A 249 3.38 -18.14 4.34
N LYS A 250 3.16 -19.45 4.22
CA LYS A 250 1.82 -20.06 4.17
C LYS A 250 0.98 -19.80 5.43
N ARG A 251 1.60 -19.79 6.61
CA ARG A 251 0.94 -19.40 7.88
C ARG A 251 0.49 -17.94 7.86
N LEU A 252 1.35 -17.03 7.39
CA LEU A 252 1.04 -15.60 7.30
C LEU A 252 0.01 -15.30 6.19
N GLU A 253 0.06 -16.01 5.06
CA GLU A 253 -0.93 -15.89 3.98
C GLU A 253 -2.31 -16.38 4.44
N LYS A 254 -2.39 -17.49 5.20
CA LYS A 254 -3.64 -17.91 5.85
C LYS A 254 -4.16 -16.86 6.83
N ILE A 255 -3.30 -16.26 7.67
CA ILE A 255 -3.71 -15.18 8.58
C ILE A 255 -4.24 -13.98 7.78
N LYS A 256 -3.63 -13.62 6.64
CA LYS A 256 -4.15 -12.57 5.76
C LYS A 256 -5.54 -12.94 5.20
N GLU A 257 -5.77 -14.18 4.79
CA GLU A 257 -7.06 -14.66 4.27
C GLU A 257 -8.17 -14.73 5.34
N GLU A 258 -7.82 -15.02 6.60
CA GLU A 258 -8.77 -15.00 7.73
C GLU A 258 -9.10 -13.57 8.21
N VAL A 259 -8.32 -12.57 7.78
CA VAL A 259 -8.35 -11.19 8.29
C VAL A 259 -8.78 -10.16 7.23
N GLU A 260 -8.69 -10.43 5.93
CA GLU A 260 -9.34 -9.60 4.90
C GLU A 260 -10.88 -9.77 4.88
#